data_AF-A0AAN4TMX6-F1
#
_entry.id   AF-A0AAN4TMX6-F1
#
_cell.length_a   1.000
_cell.length_b   1.000
_cell.length_c   1.000
_cell.angle_alpha   90.00
_cell.angle_beta   90.00
_cell.angle_gamma   90.00
#
_symmetry.space_group_name_H-M   'P 1'
#
loop_
_entity.id
_entity.type
_entity.pdbx_description
1 polymer ?
#
loop_
_entity_poly.entity_id
_entity_poly.type
_entity_poly.pdbx_seq_one_letter_code
_entity_poly.pdbx_strand_id
1 'polypeptide(L)' 'MTDVTVVIGAGSIGQAIARRVSAGKHVVLADLRQEAADAAAKVLSDAGFGVTTCVVDVSSRESVQALVATASAIGT' A
#
# COMPACT_ATOMS: atom_id res chain seq x y z
N MET A 1 -12.49 12.96 -5.61
CA MET A 1 -11.07 12.90 -5.21
C MET A 1 -10.86 11.51 -4.63
N THR A 2 -9.85 10.77 -5.07
CA THR A 2 -9.62 9.40 -4.58
C THR A 2 -8.85 9.49 -3.27
N ASP A 3 -9.46 9.04 -2.18
CA ASP A 3 -8.75 8.92 -0.90
C ASP A 3 -7.76 7.76 -0.98
N VAL A 4 -6.52 7.99 -0.56
CA VAL A 4 -5.47 6.98 -0.58
C VAL A 4 -5.09 6.56 0.84
N THR A 5 -5.05 5.25 1.11
CA THR A 5 -4.44 4.70 2.32
C THR A 5 -3.11 4.08 1.97
N VAL A 6 -2.02 4.56 2.59
CA VAL A 6 -0.70 3.94 2.49
C VAL A 6 -0.49 3.02 3.69
N VAL A 7 -0.18 1.76 3.43
CA VAL A 7 0.18 0.77 4.46
C VAL A 7 1.59 0.28 4.19
N ILE A 8 2.49 0.53 5.14
CA ILE A 8 3.88 0.05 5.07
C ILE A 8 3.99 -1.22 5.94
N GLY A 9 4.46 -2.31 5.34
CA GLY A 9 4.46 -3.65 5.88
C GLY A 9 3.25 -4.45 5.40
N ALA A 10 3.45 -5.30 4.39
CA ALA A 10 2.43 -6.08 3.71
C ALA A 10 2.10 -7.43 4.41
N GLY A 11 2.58 -7.62 5.64
CA GLY A 11 2.29 -8.78 6.47
C GLY A 11 0.81 -8.89 6.90
N SER A 12 0.49 -9.94 7.66
CA SER A 12 -0.89 -10.25 8.08
C SER A 12 -1.58 -9.09 8.82
N ILE A 13 -0.85 -8.38 9.69
CA ILE A 13 -1.37 -7.23 10.42
C ILE A 13 -1.65 -6.06 9.47
N GLY A 14 -0.74 -5.75 8.55
CA GLY A 14 -0.92 -4.69 7.56
C GLY A 14 -2.13 -4.95 6.67
N GLN A 15 -2.32 -6.19 6.23
CA GLN A 15 -3.51 -6.61 5.49
C GLN A 15 -4.81 -6.46 6.31
N ALA A 16 -4.80 -6.86 7.59
CA ALA A 16 -5.96 -6.71 8.46
C ALA A 16 -6.33 -5.23 8.69
N ILE A 17 -5.33 -4.37 8.86
CA ILE A 17 -5.53 -2.92 8.98
C ILE A 17 -6.10 -2.35 7.68
N ALA A 18 -5.48 -2.63 6.53
CA ALA A 18 -5.96 -2.17 5.22
C ALA A 18 -7.43 -2.54 4.99
N ARG A 19 -7.81 -3.79 5.30
CA ARG A 19 -9.21 -4.24 5.19
C ARG A 19 -10.18 -3.44 6.05
N ARG A 20 -9.75 -2.98 7.24
CA ARG A 20 -10.61 -2.27 8.19
C ARG A 20 -10.73 -0.78 7.88
N VAL A 21 -9.66 -0.13 7.40
CA VAL A 21 -9.60 1.34 7.32
C VAL A 21 -9.72 1.88 5.90
N SER A 22 -9.58 1.03 4.88
CA SER A 22 -9.51 1.45 3.47
C SER A 22 -10.77 1.13 2.67
N ALA A 23 -11.91 0.89 3.32
CA ALA A 23 -13.17 0.70 2.62
C ALA A 23 -13.51 1.94 1.78
N GLY A 24 -13.71 1.74 0.47
CA GLY A 24 -13.96 2.84 -0.49
C GLY A 24 -12.74 3.68 -0.86
N LYS A 25 -11.53 3.28 -0.44
CA LYS A 25 -10.26 4.00 -0.70
C LYS A 25 -9.33 3.16 -1.57
N HIS A 26 -8.39 3.81 -2.23
CA HIS A 26 -7.29 3.11 -2.90
C HIS A 26 -6.19 2.78 -1.90
N VAL A 27 -5.65 1.57 -1.95
CA VAL A 27 -4.60 1.11 -1.03
C VAL A 27 -3.25 1.10 -1.75
N VAL A 28 -2.28 1.80 -1.19
CA VAL A 28 -0.87 1.62 -1.55
C VAL A 28 -0.24 0.69 -0.53
N LEU A 29 0.07 -0.54 -0.94
CA LEU A 29 0.80 -1.50 -0.12
C LEU A 29 2.29 -1.39 -0.39
N ALA A 30 3.04 -0.99 0.62
CA ALA A 30 4.47 -0.83 0.53
C ALA A 30 5.20 -1.84 1.43
N ASP A 31 6.25 -2.47 0.93
CA ASP A 31 7.08 -3.40 1.71
C ASP A 31 8.54 -3.33 1.26
N LEU A 32 9.47 -3.79 2.09
CA LEU A 32 10.87 -3.90 1.70
C LEU A 32 11.05 -4.94 0.58
N ARG A 33 10.18 -5.94 0.52
CA ARG A 33 10.22 -7.01 -0.48
C ARG A 33 9.01 -6.92 -1.42
N GLN A 34 9.26 -6.72 -2.70
CA GLN A 34 8.21 -6.65 -3.74
C GLN A 34 7.27 -7.86 -3.69
N GLU A 35 7.81 -9.08 -3.58
CA GLU A 35 7.01 -10.31 -3.52
C GLU A 35 5.99 -10.32 -2.37
N ALA A 36 6.35 -9.76 -1.21
CA ALA A 36 5.45 -9.68 -0.06
C ALA A 36 4.32 -8.67 -0.32
N ALA A 37 4.64 -7.53 -0.94
CA ALA A 37 3.65 -6.54 -1.36
C ALA A 37 2.69 -7.11 -2.42
N ASP A 38 3.20 -7.85 -3.41
CA ASP A 38 2.41 -8.46 -4.48
C ASP A 38 1.46 -9.54 -3.96
N ALA A 39 1.95 -10.42 -3.08
CA ALA A 39 1.12 -11.45 -2.47
C ALA A 39 -0.04 -10.84 -1.65
N ALA A 40 0.25 -9.81 -0.87
CA ALA A 40 -0.77 -9.08 -0.11
C ALA A 40 -1.74 -8.31 -1.02
N ALA A 41 -1.23 -7.71 -2.10
CA ALA A 41 -2.04 -7.00 -3.07
C ALA A 41 -3.01 -7.93 -3.77
N LYS A 42 -2.59 -9.14 -4.15
CA LYS A 42 -3.50 -10.16 -4.69
C LYS A 42 -4.65 -10.45 -3.70
N VAL A 43 -4.33 -10.66 -2.43
CA VAL A 43 -5.32 -10.97 -1.39
C VAL A 43 -6.32 -9.81 -1.16
N LEU A 44 -5.86 -8.56 -1.24
CA LEU A 44 -6.73 -7.38 -1.11
C LEU A 44 -7.53 -7.11 -2.39
N SER A 45 -6.93 -7.25 -3.57
CA SER A 45 -7.62 -7.10 -4.85
C SER A 45 -8.71 -8.15 -5.04
N ASP A 46 -8.46 -9.42 -4.66
CA ASP A 46 -9.45 -10.50 -4.67
C ASP A 46 -10.62 -10.20 -3.70
N ALA A 47 -10.41 -9.33 -2.70
CA ALA A 47 -11.44 -8.85 -1.78
C ALA A 47 -12.11 -7.54 -2.23
N GLY A 48 -11.81 -7.04 -3.43
CA GLY A 48 -12.46 -5.88 -4.05
C GLY A 48 -11.79 -4.53 -3.77
N PHE A 49 -10.60 -4.49 -3.18
CA PHE A 49 -9.85 -3.24 -3.00
C PHE A 49 -9.13 -2.84 -4.29
N GLY A 50 -9.06 -1.53 -4.57
CA GLY A 50 -8.10 -0.99 -5.53
C GLY A 50 -6.73 -0.92 -4.88
N VAL A 51 -5.72 -1.59 -5.45
CA VAL A 51 -4.40 -1.73 -4.83
C VAL A 51 -3.28 -1.38 -5.80
N THR A 52 -2.29 -0.63 -5.30
CA THR A 52 -0.98 -0.44 -5.94
C THR A 52 0.11 -0.89 -4.98
N THR A 53 1.13 -1.57 -5.50
CA THR A 53 2.28 -2.03 -4.72
C THR A 53 3.49 -1.12 -4.92
N CYS A 54 4.31 -0.97 -3.88
CA CYS A 54 5.56 -0.20 -3.95
C CYS A 54 6.64 -0.86 -3.09
N VAL A 55 7.90 -0.83 -3.52
CA VAL A 55 9.02 -1.17 -2.64
C VAL A 55 9.37 0.05 -1.79
N VAL A 56 9.45 -0.13 -0.48
CA VAL A 56 9.93 0.92 0.43
C VAL A 56 10.91 0.37 1.45
N ASP A 57 12.05 1.05 1.56
CA ASP A 57 12.92 0.96 2.71
C ASP A 57 12.68 2.17 3.62
N VAL A 58 12.04 1.94 4.76
CA VAL A 58 11.70 3.01 5.72
C VAL A 58 12.92 3.67 6.37
N SER A 59 14.08 3.03 6.31
CA SER A 59 15.34 3.62 6.78
C SER A 59 15.92 4.63 5.78
N SER A 60 15.49 4.57 4.52
CA SER A 60 15.92 5.47 3.45
C SER A 60 14.90 6.60 3.24
N ARG A 61 15.33 7.83 3.51
CA ARG A 61 14.52 9.03 3.26
C ARG A 61 14.07 9.13 1.79
N GLU A 62 14.97 8.84 0.86
CA GLU A 62 14.68 8.89 -0.58
C GLU A 62 13.61 7.85 -0.95
N SER A 63 13.71 6.65 -0.40
CA SER A 63 12.71 5.59 -0.63
C SER A 63 11.33 6.00 -0.10
N VAL A 64 11.26 6.59 1.10
CA VAL A 64 10.00 7.11 1.65
C VAL A 64 9.43 8.26 0.80
N GLN A 65 10.27 9.16 0.27
CA GLN A 65 9.84 10.22 -0.63
C GLN A 65 9.25 9.68 -1.93
N ALA A 66 9.87 8.65 -2.52
CA ALA A 66 9.36 7.98 -3.72
C ALA A 66 7.99 7.30 -3.47
N LEU A 67 7.80 6.68 -2.30
CA LEU A 67 6.51 6.12 -1.90
C LEU A 67 5.43 7.21 -1.80
N VAL A 68 5.74 8.33 -1.14
CA VAL A 68 4.80 9.45 -1.00
C VAL A 68 4.44 10.02 -2.37
N ALA A 69 5.42 10.22 -3.26
CA ALA A 69 5.16 10.68 -4.62
C ALA A 69 4.23 9.73 -5.39
N THR A 70 4.41 8.43 -5.23
CA THR A 70 3.54 7.40 -5.83
C THR A 70 2.11 7.52 -5.30
N ALA A 71 1.94 7.63 -3.99
CA ALA A 71 0.61 7.77 -3.39
C ALA A 71 -0.09 9.08 -3.81
N SER A 72 0.62 10.20 -3.82
CA SER A 72 0.10 11.51 -4.23
C SER A 72 -0.24 11.59 -5.72
N ALA A 73 0.37 10.75 -6.58
CA ALA A 73 0.00 10.66 -7.98
C ALA A 73 -1.34 9.94 -8.22
N ILE A 74 -1.76 9.09 -7.28
CA ILE A 74 -3.03 8.34 -7.36
C ILE A 74 -4.20 9.19 -6.84
N GLY A 75 -3.97 9.94 -5.76
CA GLY A 75 -5.01 10.69 -5.07
C GLY A 75 -4.47 11.51 -3.92
N THR A 76 -5.36 11.90 -3.01
CA THR A 76 -5.07 12.81 -1.89
C THR A 76 -5.22 12.13 -0.54
#